data_AF-A0A3D2KG29-F1
#
_entry.id   AF-A0A3D2KG29-F1
#
_cell.length_a   1.000
_cell.length_b   1.000
_cell.length_c   1.000
_cell.angle_alpha   90.00
_cell.angle_beta   90.00
_cell.angle_gamma   90.00
#
_symmetry.space_group_name_H-M   'P 1'
#
loop_
_entity.id
_entity.type
_entity.pdbx_description
1 polymer ?
#
loop_
_entity_poly.entity_id
_entity_poly.type
_entity_poly.pdbx_seq_one_letter_code
_entity_poly.pdbx_strand_id
1 'polypeptide(L)'
;MGKKTGFLEYERETSKEIEPKERIKNFNEFHVPLPREKQREQAARCMACGVPFCQSGLLIGGMASGCPLNNLIPEWNDCVYHGNWEEAFERLKKTNNFPEFTSRVCPSPCEAACTCNLNGLPVSNKENERSIIESAYKSGLAAPKAPSVRTGKKIAIIGSGPSGLAAADQLNKRGHSVTVFEKSDRIGGLLMYGIPNMKLEKQIIDRKIDVMKAEGVEFVTNANVGATKAAMAPHVAKEDVMGDYLTNPDEKAVKADTILKEYDSVILACGASNPRDIKAKGREAKGIYFAVDFLKTTTKSLLNSDFKDKRYVSAKGKNVLVIGGGDTGNDCVGTSIRQGCKSIVQLEMMPKPPVCRAASNPWPEWPKILKTDYGQEEAIAVFGEDPRIYETTVKEFVKDKDGNVVKAKCVKLDWKKDPKTGRMNMSEIEGSEYEIPCDIVLIAAGFLGSQEYVSKAFGVELNERTNVKTEAGAYATNVPKVF
;
A
#
# COMPACT_ATOMS: atom_id res chain seq x y z
N MET A 1 -6.34 -23.32 -22.57
CA MET A 1 -6.30 -22.68 -21.24
C MET A 1 -6.02 -23.73 -20.17
N GLY A 2 -4.75 -23.79 -19.75
CA GLY A 2 -4.24 -24.68 -18.73
C GLY A 2 -4.23 -26.17 -19.11
N LYS A 3 -3.79 -27.00 -18.16
CA LYS A 3 -3.90 -28.46 -18.24
C LYS A 3 -5.22 -28.87 -17.57
N LYS A 4 -6.11 -29.55 -18.29
CA LYS A 4 -7.46 -29.91 -17.80
C LYS A 4 -7.48 -30.52 -16.39
N THR A 5 -6.47 -31.33 -16.06
CA THR A 5 -6.31 -32.03 -14.78
C THR A 5 -5.17 -31.49 -13.92
N GLY A 6 -4.53 -30.38 -14.31
CA GLY A 6 -3.32 -29.89 -13.65
C GLY A 6 -3.51 -29.57 -12.16
N PHE A 7 -4.70 -29.15 -11.74
CA PHE A 7 -5.03 -28.89 -10.33
C PHE A 7 -5.15 -30.15 -9.47
N LEU A 8 -5.33 -31.33 -10.10
CA LEU A 8 -5.33 -32.64 -9.43
C LEU A 8 -3.93 -33.25 -9.40
N GLU A 9 -3.08 -32.90 -10.37
CA GLU A 9 -1.78 -33.52 -10.57
C GLU A 9 -0.63 -32.76 -9.89
N TYR A 10 -0.72 -31.44 -9.80
CA TYR A 10 0.35 -30.61 -9.23
C TYR A 10 -0.11 -29.98 -7.92
N GLU A 11 0.67 -30.17 -6.86
CA GLU A 11 0.49 -29.46 -5.59
C GLU A 11 0.81 -27.97 -5.73
N ARG A 12 0.25 -27.15 -4.83
CA ARG A 12 0.43 -25.70 -4.91
C ARG A 12 1.78 -25.38 -4.33
N GLU A 13 2.60 -24.69 -5.12
CA GLU A 13 3.86 -24.13 -4.70
C GLU A 13 3.84 -22.63 -4.93
N THR A 14 4.44 -21.87 -4.02
CA THR A 14 4.66 -20.43 -4.12
C THR A 14 6.13 -20.11 -3.91
N SER A 15 6.53 -18.84 -4.11
CA SER A 15 7.88 -18.43 -3.79
C SER A 15 8.24 -18.83 -2.36
N LYS A 16 9.49 -19.29 -2.17
CA LYS A 16 10.00 -19.58 -0.83
C LYS A 16 10.33 -18.28 -0.13
N GLU A 17 9.91 -18.14 1.12
CA GLU A 17 10.32 -17.02 1.93
C GLU A 17 11.59 -17.35 2.70
N ILE A 18 12.52 -16.41 2.80
CA ILE A 18 13.65 -16.52 3.71
C ILE A 18 13.10 -16.53 5.15
N GLU A 19 13.59 -17.47 5.97
CA GLU A 19 13.15 -17.63 7.36
C GLU A 19 13.15 -16.31 8.14
N PRO A 20 12.14 -16.04 9.00
CA PRO A 20 12.00 -14.79 9.73
C PRO A 20 13.29 -14.30 10.40
N LYS A 21 13.99 -15.16 11.14
CA LYS A 21 15.24 -14.80 11.86
C LYS A 21 16.41 -14.44 10.94
N GLU A 22 16.38 -14.91 9.69
CA GLU A 22 17.39 -14.58 8.69
C GLU A 22 17.01 -13.31 7.92
N ARG A 23 15.73 -13.17 7.50
CA ARG A 23 15.28 -12.01 6.71
C ARG A 23 15.30 -10.70 7.49
N ILE A 24 15.21 -10.73 8.82
CA ILE A 24 15.23 -9.50 9.64
C ILE A 24 16.59 -8.80 9.71
N LYS A 25 17.67 -9.45 9.22
CA LYS A 25 19.04 -8.91 9.30
C LYS A 25 19.30 -7.74 8.33
N ASN A 26 18.38 -7.47 7.41
CA ASN A 26 18.46 -6.39 6.43
C ASN A 26 17.05 -5.90 6.06
N PHE A 27 16.92 -5.04 5.04
CA PHE A 27 15.65 -4.51 4.54
C PHE A 27 15.35 -4.94 3.10
N ASN A 28 15.95 -6.03 2.61
CA ASN A 28 15.78 -6.52 1.24
C ASN A 28 14.51 -7.37 1.10
N GLU A 29 14.02 -7.54 -0.13
CA GLU A 29 12.97 -8.52 -0.41
C GLU A 29 13.44 -9.93 -0.04
N PHE A 30 12.52 -10.71 0.51
CA PHE A 30 12.82 -12.02 1.10
C PHE A 30 12.12 -13.19 0.39
N HIS A 31 11.53 -12.94 -0.78
CA HIS A 31 10.85 -13.96 -1.57
C HIS A 31 11.78 -14.47 -2.67
N VAL A 32 11.99 -15.78 -2.70
CA VAL A 32 12.78 -16.48 -3.71
C VAL A 32 11.84 -17.05 -4.78
N PRO A 33 11.88 -16.54 -6.03
CA PRO A 33 11.02 -17.01 -7.10
C PRO A 33 11.15 -18.50 -7.38
N LEU A 34 10.06 -19.13 -7.83
CA LEU A 34 10.09 -20.51 -8.30
C LEU A 34 10.92 -20.65 -9.58
N PRO A 35 11.59 -21.80 -9.78
CA PRO A 35 12.16 -22.15 -11.08
C PRO A 35 11.08 -22.13 -12.17
N ARG A 36 11.49 -21.79 -13.39
CA ARG A 36 10.57 -21.63 -14.55
C ARG A 36 9.68 -22.86 -14.76
N GLU A 37 10.24 -24.06 -14.62
CA GLU A 37 9.50 -25.32 -14.75
C GLU A 37 8.38 -25.44 -13.71
N LYS A 38 8.69 -25.18 -12.44
CA LYS A 38 7.70 -25.16 -11.35
C LYS A 38 6.65 -24.08 -11.56
N GLN A 39 7.02 -22.91 -12.05
CA GLN A 39 6.04 -21.87 -12.38
C GLN A 39 5.05 -22.34 -13.46
N ARG A 40 5.52 -23.10 -14.46
CA ARG A 40 4.65 -23.67 -15.49
C ARG A 40 3.69 -24.70 -14.92
N GLU A 41 4.14 -25.54 -13.99
CA GLU A 41 3.26 -26.47 -13.25
C GLU A 41 2.18 -25.71 -12.49
N GLN A 42 2.54 -24.61 -11.82
CA GLN A 42 1.59 -23.78 -11.08
C GLN A 42 0.56 -23.11 -11.99
N ALA A 43 0.97 -22.60 -13.16
CA ALA A 43 0.04 -22.09 -14.16
C ALA A 43 -0.86 -23.20 -14.76
N ALA A 44 -0.34 -24.43 -14.87
CA ALA A 44 -1.09 -25.60 -15.36
C ALA A 44 -2.28 -25.96 -14.46
N ARG A 45 -2.25 -25.57 -13.17
CA ARG A 45 -3.36 -25.74 -12.22
C ARG A 45 -4.60 -24.92 -12.60
N CYS A 46 -4.52 -23.97 -13.54
CA CYS A 46 -5.69 -23.22 -13.98
C CYS A 46 -6.74 -24.16 -14.61
N MET A 47 -7.95 -24.17 -14.04
CA MET A 47 -9.07 -25.00 -14.50
C MET A 47 -9.73 -24.51 -15.80
N ALA A 48 -9.35 -23.33 -16.32
CA ALA A 48 -10.05 -22.66 -17.41
C ALA A 48 -11.58 -22.59 -17.20
N CYS A 49 -11.97 -22.13 -16.02
CA CYS A 49 -13.37 -22.02 -15.63
C CYS A 49 -14.18 -21.22 -16.67
N GLY A 50 -15.38 -21.69 -17.00
CA GLY A 50 -16.30 -20.95 -17.89
C GLY A 50 -16.69 -19.58 -17.33
N VAL A 51 -16.75 -19.46 -16.00
CA VAL A 51 -16.89 -18.18 -15.28
C VAL A 51 -15.64 -17.96 -14.42
N PRO A 52 -14.64 -17.20 -14.90
CA PRO A 52 -13.38 -17.00 -14.17
C PRO A 52 -13.53 -15.95 -13.07
N PHE A 53 -13.97 -16.36 -11.88
CA PHE A 53 -14.08 -15.48 -10.69
C PHE A 53 -12.76 -14.79 -10.32
N CYS A 54 -11.61 -15.36 -10.69
CA CYS A 54 -10.31 -14.72 -10.48
C CYS A 54 -10.16 -13.40 -11.27
N GLN A 55 -10.86 -13.24 -12.39
CA GLN A 55 -10.81 -12.08 -13.29
C GLN A 55 -12.02 -11.15 -13.13
N SER A 56 -13.09 -11.56 -12.44
CA SER A 56 -14.39 -10.88 -12.53
C SER A 56 -14.43 -9.45 -12.01
N GLY A 57 -13.60 -9.12 -11.01
CA GLY A 57 -13.51 -7.77 -10.42
C GLY A 57 -14.82 -7.27 -9.78
N LEU A 58 -15.79 -8.16 -9.54
CA LEU A 58 -17.12 -7.80 -9.05
C LEU A 58 -17.09 -7.46 -7.57
N LEU A 59 -17.90 -6.49 -7.15
CA LEU A 59 -18.12 -6.23 -5.74
C LEU A 59 -19.15 -7.21 -5.18
N ILE A 60 -18.70 -8.14 -4.34
CA ILE A 60 -19.54 -9.13 -3.65
C ILE A 60 -19.32 -8.97 -2.14
N GLY A 61 -20.41 -8.83 -1.37
CA GLY A 61 -20.31 -8.59 0.07
C GLY A 61 -19.60 -7.27 0.43
N GLY A 62 -19.63 -6.29 -0.47
CA GLY A 62 -19.00 -4.97 -0.31
C GLY A 62 -17.49 -4.91 -0.59
N MET A 63 -16.88 -6.01 -1.05
CA MET A 63 -15.45 -6.09 -1.38
C MET A 63 -15.26 -6.67 -2.78
N ALA A 64 -14.13 -6.37 -3.42
CA ALA A 64 -13.79 -6.97 -4.70
C ALA A 64 -13.57 -8.49 -4.56
N SER A 65 -14.28 -9.25 -5.37
CA SER A 65 -14.05 -10.66 -5.66
C SER A 65 -13.33 -10.75 -7.01
N GLY A 66 -12.18 -11.40 -7.04
CA GLY A 66 -11.32 -11.42 -8.22
C GLY A 66 -10.46 -10.16 -8.37
N CYS A 67 -9.77 -10.06 -9.50
CA CYS A 67 -8.86 -8.95 -9.81
C CYS A 67 -9.65 -7.66 -10.14
N PRO A 68 -9.47 -6.55 -9.40
CA PRO A 68 -10.14 -5.28 -9.72
C PRO A 68 -9.74 -4.66 -11.06
N LEU A 69 -8.58 -5.05 -11.61
CA LEU A 69 -8.13 -4.63 -12.93
C LEU A 69 -8.78 -5.43 -14.07
N ASN A 70 -9.58 -6.45 -13.72
CA ASN A 70 -10.11 -7.42 -14.67
C ASN A 70 -9.02 -8.09 -15.51
N ASN A 71 -7.86 -8.37 -14.87
CA ASN A 71 -6.73 -9.01 -15.54
C ASN A 71 -7.17 -10.29 -16.26
N LEU A 72 -6.58 -10.55 -17.43
CA LEU A 72 -6.90 -11.71 -18.28
C LEU A 72 -6.25 -13.00 -17.74
N ILE A 73 -6.53 -13.34 -16.47
CA ILE A 73 -5.81 -14.35 -15.67
C ILE A 73 -5.76 -15.72 -16.34
N PRO A 74 -6.87 -16.29 -16.82
CA PRO A 74 -6.83 -17.58 -17.49
C PRO A 74 -5.96 -17.57 -18.75
N GLU A 75 -5.92 -16.46 -19.48
CA GLU A 75 -5.15 -16.34 -20.72
C GLU A 75 -3.65 -16.32 -20.44
N TRP A 76 -3.17 -15.44 -19.56
CA TRP A 76 -1.74 -15.39 -19.29
C TRP A 76 -1.24 -16.60 -18.50
N ASN A 77 -2.10 -17.27 -17.71
CA ASN A 77 -1.77 -18.59 -17.13
C ASN A 77 -1.60 -19.65 -18.22
N ASP A 78 -2.44 -19.67 -19.26
CA ASP A 78 -2.29 -20.59 -20.39
C ASP A 78 -0.97 -20.36 -21.13
N CYS A 79 -0.65 -19.09 -21.41
CA CYS A 79 0.61 -18.72 -22.02
C CYS A 79 1.81 -19.16 -21.17
N VAL A 80 1.77 -18.94 -19.85
CA VAL A 80 2.83 -19.41 -18.93
C VAL A 80 2.97 -20.92 -18.99
N TYR A 81 1.88 -21.68 -18.89
CA TYR A 81 1.91 -23.14 -18.97
C TYR A 81 2.60 -23.65 -20.25
N HIS A 82 2.25 -23.08 -21.40
CA HIS A 82 2.85 -23.43 -22.69
C HIS A 82 4.27 -22.86 -22.90
N GLY A 83 4.73 -21.97 -22.02
CA GLY A 83 6.04 -21.33 -22.13
C GLY A 83 6.08 -20.12 -23.06
N ASN A 84 4.92 -19.57 -23.43
CA ASN A 84 4.76 -18.40 -24.30
C ASN A 84 4.87 -17.11 -23.48
N TRP A 85 6.05 -16.81 -22.93
CA TRP A 85 6.27 -15.71 -21.99
C TRP A 85 6.01 -14.31 -22.57
N GLU A 86 6.32 -14.12 -23.84
CA GLU A 86 6.05 -12.85 -24.54
C GLU A 86 4.55 -12.58 -24.63
N GLU A 87 3.78 -13.56 -25.11
CA GLU A 87 2.32 -13.44 -25.16
C GLU A 87 1.70 -13.29 -23.77
N ALA A 88 2.23 -14.00 -22.76
CA ALA A 88 1.80 -13.83 -21.37
C ALA A 88 1.97 -12.38 -20.89
N PHE A 89 3.11 -11.76 -21.21
CA PHE A 89 3.37 -10.36 -20.89
C PHE A 89 2.44 -9.41 -21.64
N GLU A 90 2.25 -9.60 -22.95
CA GLU A 90 1.33 -8.79 -23.75
C GLU A 90 -0.11 -8.85 -23.19
N ARG A 91 -0.58 -10.06 -22.83
CA ARG A 91 -1.89 -10.24 -22.20
C ARG A 91 -1.99 -9.54 -20.83
N LEU A 92 -0.97 -9.68 -19.98
CA LEU A 92 -0.92 -9.04 -18.66
C LEU A 92 -0.93 -7.50 -18.76
N LYS A 93 -0.18 -6.94 -19.72
CA LYS A 93 -0.05 -5.49 -19.92
C LYS A 93 -1.30 -4.83 -20.49
N LYS A 94 -2.26 -5.57 -21.05
CA LYS A 94 -3.53 -5.00 -21.54
C LYS A 94 -4.33 -4.31 -20.44
N THR A 95 -4.27 -4.83 -19.24
CA THR A 95 -5.10 -4.40 -18.10
C THR A 95 -4.27 -3.85 -16.95
N ASN A 96 -3.00 -4.26 -16.81
CA ASN A 96 -2.16 -3.82 -15.72
C ASN A 96 -1.00 -2.91 -16.17
N ASN A 97 -1.03 -1.66 -15.71
CA ASN A 97 0.06 -0.71 -15.89
C ASN A 97 1.31 -1.11 -15.10
N PHE A 98 1.16 -1.74 -13.93
CA PHE A 98 2.23 -1.97 -12.98
C PHE A 98 2.27 -3.38 -12.36
N PRO A 99 2.38 -4.44 -13.19
CA PRO A 99 2.52 -5.81 -12.69
C PRO A 99 3.71 -5.99 -11.74
N GLU A 100 4.77 -5.20 -11.87
CA GLU A 100 5.92 -5.25 -10.96
C GLU A 100 5.59 -4.82 -9.52
N PHE A 101 4.56 -3.98 -9.35
CA PHE A 101 4.11 -3.53 -8.03
C PHE A 101 3.05 -4.49 -7.50
N THR A 102 2.01 -4.78 -8.29
CA THR A 102 0.90 -5.64 -7.87
C THR A 102 1.37 -7.06 -7.54
N SER A 103 2.34 -7.61 -8.28
CA SER A 103 2.88 -8.94 -7.99
C SER A 103 3.60 -9.04 -6.63
N ARG A 104 3.91 -7.90 -6.00
CA ARG A 104 4.57 -7.83 -4.68
C ARG A 104 3.59 -7.47 -3.58
N VAL A 105 2.79 -6.43 -3.80
CA VAL A 105 1.99 -5.82 -2.71
C VAL A 105 0.51 -6.14 -2.77
N CYS A 106 0.00 -6.70 -3.87
CA CYS A 106 -1.41 -7.07 -3.97
C CYS A 106 -1.76 -8.15 -2.93
N PRO A 107 -2.92 -8.06 -2.28
CA PRO A 107 -3.40 -9.10 -1.36
C PRO A 107 -4.02 -10.32 -2.09
N SER A 108 -3.89 -10.39 -3.42
CA SER A 108 -4.35 -11.50 -4.26
C SER A 108 -5.85 -11.84 -4.17
N PRO A 109 -6.78 -10.89 -4.37
CA PRO A 109 -8.21 -11.19 -4.43
C PRO A 109 -8.58 -12.18 -5.54
N CYS A 110 -7.76 -12.25 -6.60
CA CYS A 110 -7.86 -13.26 -7.66
C CYS A 110 -7.62 -14.69 -7.17
N GLU A 111 -6.74 -14.89 -6.19
CA GLU A 111 -6.49 -16.21 -5.59
C GLU A 111 -7.60 -16.55 -4.60
N ALA A 112 -8.04 -15.58 -3.78
CA ALA A 112 -9.15 -15.77 -2.86
C ALA A 112 -10.45 -16.21 -3.56
N ALA A 113 -10.71 -15.64 -4.75
CA ALA A 113 -11.88 -15.94 -5.58
C ALA A 113 -11.66 -17.10 -6.57
N CYS A 114 -10.46 -17.70 -6.63
CA CYS A 114 -10.19 -18.80 -7.56
C CYS A 114 -11.12 -19.99 -7.28
N THR A 115 -11.65 -20.64 -8.32
CA THR A 115 -12.51 -21.83 -8.16
C THR A 115 -11.79 -22.99 -7.49
N CYS A 116 -10.48 -23.16 -7.72
CA CYS A 116 -9.69 -24.15 -6.99
C CYS A 116 -9.70 -23.92 -5.48
N ASN A 117 -9.86 -22.66 -5.05
CA ASN A 117 -9.90 -22.27 -3.63
C ASN A 117 -11.20 -22.65 -2.93
N LEU A 118 -12.21 -23.16 -3.65
CA LEU A 118 -13.45 -23.61 -3.04
C LEU A 118 -13.25 -24.90 -2.24
N ASN A 119 -12.51 -25.86 -2.80
CA ASN A 119 -12.29 -27.20 -2.22
C ASN A 119 -10.81 -27.57 -2.09
N GLY A 120 -9.91 -26.64 -2.38
CA GLY A 120 -8.46 -26.87 -2.38
C GLY A 120 -7.71 -25.55 -2.32
N LEU A 121 -6.50 -25.54 -2.87
CA LEU A 121 -5.66 -24.34 -2.89
C LEU A 121 -5.76 -23.61 -4.24
N PRO A 122 -5.70 -22.27 -4.26
CA PRO A 122 -5.85 -21.49 -5.48
C PRO A 122 -4.68 -21.69 -6.45
N VAL A 123 -4.87 -21.31 -7.71
CA VAL A 123 -3.72 -21.06 -8.62
C VAL A 123 -2.90 -19.91 -8.04
N SER A 124 -1.56 -20.02 -8.00
CA SER A 124 -0.65 -18.97 -7.52
C SER A 124 -0.50 -17.83 -8.54
N ASN A 125 -1.61 -17.14 -8.81
CA ASN A 125 -1.72 -16.09 -9.81
C ASN A 125 -0.74 -14.93 -9.54
N LYS A 126 -0.52 -14.53 -8.28
CA LYS A 126 0.42 -13.46 -7.94
C LYS A 126 1.87 -13.84 -8.28
N GLU A 127 2.24 -15.11 -8.12
CA GLU A 127 3.57 -15.62 -8.49
C GLU A 127 3.73 -15.71 -10.01
N ASN A 128 2.70 -16.18 -10.71
CA ASN A 128 2.70 -16.18 -12.17
C ASN A 128 2.82 -14.75 -12.73
N GLU A 129 2.09 -13.77 -12.17
CA GLU A 129 2.21 -12.34 -12.51
C GLU A 129 3.65 -11.85 -12.31
N ARG A 130 4.26 -12.17 -11.16
CA ARG A 130 5.67 -11.84 -10.85
C ARG A 130 6.63 -12.45 -11.87
N SER A 131 6.45 -13.74 -12.17
CA SER A 131 7.34 -14.47 -13.09
C SER A 131 7.26 -13.91 -14.51
N ILE A 132 6.07 -13.51 -14.96
CA ILE A 132 5.88 -12.85 -16.26
C ILE A 132 6.64 -11.52 -16.31
N ILE A 133 6.42 -10.62 -15.35
CA ILE A 133 7.02 -9.28 -15.39
C ILE A 133 8.55 -9.32 -15.21
N GLU A 134 9.07 -10.16 -14.31
CA GLU A 134 10.53 -10.30 -14.15
C GLU A 134 11.17 -10.96 -15.38
N SER A 135 10.49 -11.91 -16.04
CA SER A 135 10.94 -12.45 -17.32
C SER A 135 10.99 -11.39 -18.41
N ALA A 136 9.97 -10.53 -18.48
CA ALA A 136 9.88 -9.46 -19.48
C ALA A 136 10.97 -8.40 -19.30
N TYR A 137 11.30 -8.02 -18.06
CA TYR A 137 12.46 -7.15 -17.81
C TYR A 137 13.77 -7.85 -18.18
N LYS A 138 13.96 -9.11 -17.80
CA LYS A 138 15.18 -9.88 -18.10
C LYS A 138 15.43 -10.05 -19.61
N SER A 139 14.38 -10.22 -20.40
CA SER A 139 14.49 -10.37 -21.86
C SER A 139 14.45 -9.06 -22.64
N GLY A 140 14.23 -7.93 -21.98
CA GLY A 140 14.06 -6.61 -22.62
C GLY A 140 12.68 -6.37 -23.23
N LEU A 141 11.70 -7.26 -23.04
CA LEU A 141 10.32 -7.05 -23.49
C LEU A 141 9.63 -5.88 -22.78
N ALA A 142 10.00 -5.61 -21.52
CA ALA A 142 9.50 -4.47 -20.75
C ALA A 142 10.27 -3.17 -21.01
N ALA A 143 11.04 -3.09 -22.10
CA ALA A 143 11.79 -1.89 -22.49
C ALA A 143 10.86 -0.72 -22.88
N PRO A 144 11.35 0.53 -22.84
CA PRO A 144 10.58 1.71 -23.21
C PRO A 144 10.01 1.63 -24.63
N LYS A 145 8.72 1.94 -24.79
CA LYS A 145 8.05 2.05 -26.09
C LYS A 145 7.36 3.41 -26.22
N ALA A 146 8.14 4.42 -26.59
CA ALA A 146 7.65 5.78 -26.78
C ALA A 146 6.56 5.84 -27.88
N PRO A 147 5.53 6.69 -27.73
CA PRO A 147 4.51 6.88 -28.76
C PRO A 147 5.14 7.49 -30.02
N SER A 148 4.78 6.96 -31.19
CA SER A 148 5.30 7.43 -32.48
C SER A 148 4.69 8.75 -32.95
N VAL A 149 3.53 9.12 -32.42
CA VAL A 149 2.79 10.34 -32.79
C VAL A 149 2.41 11.10 -31.53
N ARG A 150 2.57 12.44 -31.56
CA ARG A 150 2.13 13.33 -30.49
C ARG A 150 0.88 14.10 -30.91
N THR A 151 -0.08 14.18 -30.00
CA THR A 151 -1.37 14.85 -30.20
C THR A 151 -1.29 16.38 -30.08
N GLY A 152 -0.17 16.91 -29.56
CA GLY A 152 -0.02 18.32 -29.20
C GLY A 152 -0.73 18.74 -27.91
N LYS A 153 -1.46 17.82 -27.26
CA LYS A 153 -2.14 18.08 -25.98
C LYS A 153 -1.21 17.89 -24.78
N LYS A 154 -1.28 18.82 -23.83
CA LYS A 154 -0.50 18.82 -22.58
C LYS A 154 -1.38 18.46 -21.39
N ILE A 155 -0.99 17.46 -20.61
CA ILE A 155 -1.73 17.01 -19.43
C ILE A 155 -0.84 17.11 -18.19
N ALA A 156 -1.35 17.75 -17.14
CA ALA A 156 -0.71 17.78 -15.83
C ALA A 156 -1.34 16.73 -14.91
N ILE A 157 -0.51 16.02 -14.15
CA ILE A 157 -0.96 15.05 -13.15
C ILE A 157 -0.38 15.44 -11.80
N ILE A 158 -1.24 15.62 -10.80
CA ILE A 158 -0.86 16.10 -9.46
C ILE A 158 -0.78 14.91 -8.51
N GLY A 159 0.44 14.45 -8.23
CA GLY A 159 0.73 13.30 -7.39
C GLY A 159 1.25 12.11 -8.19
N SER A 160 2.34 11.50 -7.70
CA SER A 160 3.02 10.38 -8.38
C SER A 160 2.72 9.01 -7.77
N GLY A 161 1.57 8.86 -7.09
CA GLY A 161 1.09 7.56 -6.63
C GLY A 161 0.67 6.65 -7.79
N PRO A 162 0.25 5.40 -7.50
CA PRO A 162 -0.16 4.44 -8.52
C PRO A 162 -1.21 4.96 -9.51
N SER A 163 -2.20 5.74 -9.04
CA SER A 163 -3.22 6.35 -9.90
C SER A 163 -2.64 7.36 -10.88
N GLY A 164 -1.80 8.27 -10.40
CA GLY A 164 -1.15 9.30 -11.22
C GLY A 164 -0.19 8.69 -12.23
N LEU A 165 0.60 7.69 -11.82
CA LEU A 165 1.48 6.97 -12.72
C LEU A 165 0.68 6.20 -13.79
N ALA A 166 -0.43 5.54 -13.43
CA ALA A 166 -1.24 4.78 -14.38
C ALA A 166 -1.86 5.72 -15.44
N ALA A 167 -2.41 6.85 -14.98
CA ALA A 167 -2.93 7.88 -15.87
C ALA A 167 -1.82 8.41 -16.79
N ALA A 168 -0.61 8.65 -16.27
CA ALA A 168 0.52 9.11 -17.05
C ALA A 168 0.94 8.11 -18.13
N ASP A 169 1.08 6.83 -17.77
CA ASP A 169 1.45 5.74 -18.67
C ASP A 169 0.43 5.60 -19.81
N GLN A 170 -0.87 5.61 -19.50
CA GLN A 170 -1.94 5.51 -20.50
C GLN A 170 -2.02 6.75 -21.42
N LEU A 171 -1.98 7.96 -20.85
CA LEU A 171 -2.08 9.20 -21.64
C LEU A 171 -0.86 9.42 -22.53
N ASN A 172 0.34 9.09 -22.03
CA ASN A 172 1.56 9.13 -22.83
C ASN A 172 1.47 8.16 -24.01
N LYS A 173 1.01 6.92 -23.79
CA LYS A 173 0.80 5.93 -24.88
C LYS A 173 -0.21 6.39 -25.94
N ARG A 174 -1.18 7.22 -25.55
CA ARG A 174 -2.13 7.87 -26.48
C ARG A 174 -1.54 9.08 -27.22
N GLY A 175 -0.28 9.41 -26.99
CA GLY A 175 0.44 10.48 -27.66
C GLY A 175 0.29 11.87 -27.00
N HIS A 176 -0.25 11.96 -25.79
CA HIS A 176 -0.26 13.24 -25.06
C HIS A 176 1.12 13.54 -24.47
N SER A 177 1.43 14.82 -24.26
CA SER A 177 2.58 15.27 -23.48
C SER A 177 2.16 15.34 -22.02
N VAL A 178 2.79 14.54 -21.16
CA VAL A 178 2.37 14.39 -19.76
C VAL A 178 3.47 14.85 -18.82
N THR A 179 3.11 15.73 -17.88
CA THR A 179 3.97 16.14 -16.76
C THR A 179 3.34 15.71 -15.45
N VAL A 180 4.06 14.95 -14.64
CA VAL A 180 3.66 14.51 -13.30
C VAL A 180 4.36 15.38 -12.26
N PHE A 181 3.58 16.08 -11.44
CA PHE A 181 4.07 16.91 -10.34
C PHE A 181 4.01 16.11 -9.04
N GLU A 182 5.13 15.99 -8.34
CA GLU A 182 5.26 15.31 -7.07
C GLU A 182 5.83 16.26 -6.01
N LYS A 183 5.15 16.36 -4.87
CA LYS A 183 5.60 17.21 -3.76
C LYS A 183 6.88 16.71 -3.10
N SER A 184 7.10 15.39 -3.12
CA SER A 184 8.25 14.74 -2.52
C SER A 184 9.46 14.75 -3.45
N ASP A 185 10.62 14.44 -2.89
CA ASP A 185 11.91 14.34 -3.58
C ASP A 185 12.03 13.11 -4.50
N ARG A 186 11.12 12.14 -4.37
CA ARG A 186 11.08 10.91 -5.16
C ARG A 186 9.66 10.57 -5.60
N ILE A 187 9.58 9.91 -6.75
CA ILE A 187 8.35 9.48 -7.42
C ILE A 187 7.84 8.16 -6.83
N GLY A 188 6.52 7.99 -6.74
CA GLY A 188 5.89 6.72 -6.36
C GLY A 188 4.87 6.81 -5.21
N GLY A 189 4.73 7.98 -4.56
CA GLY A 189 3.83 8.16 -3.42
C GLY A 189 4.06 7.13 -2.31
N LEU A 190 3.00 6.41 -1.90
CA LEU A 190 3.12 5.36 -0.89
C LEU A 190 3.91 4.13 -1.34
N LEU A 191 4.07 3.88 -2.65
CA LEU A 191 5.00 2.82 -3.10
C LEU A 191 6.43 3.13 -2.64
N MET A 192 6.80 4.41 -2.75
CA MET A 192 8.13 4.91 -2.41
C MET A 192 8.31 5.09 -0.90
N TYR A 193 7.37 5.78 -0.22
CA TYR A 193 7.55 6.20 1.17
C TYR A 193 6.61 5.58 2.20
N GLY A 194 5.60 4.81 1.77
CA GLY A 194 4.69 4.12 2.68
C GLY A 194 5.08 2.66 2.88
N ILE A 195 5.10 1.91 1.79
CA ILE A 195 5.41 0.47 1.79
C ILE A 195 6.91 0.31 2.08
N PRO A 196 7.33 -0.49 3.08
CA PRO A 196 8.74 -0.69 3.39
C PRO A 196 9.54 -1.36 2.27
N ASN A 197 10.87 -1.21 2.30
CA ASN A 197 11.77 -1.75 1.28
C ASN A 197 11.71 -3.29 1.18
N MET A 198 11.51 -4.00 2.29
CA MET A 198 11.44 -5.48 2.30
C MET A 198 10.19 -6.07 1.65
N LYS A 199 9.14 -5.28 1.42
CA LYS A 199 7.94 -5.69 0.66
C LYS A 199 8.03 -5.32 -0.81
N LEU A 200 8.57 -4.14 -1.07
CA LEU A 200 8.73 -3.58 -2.41
C LEU A 200 10.03 -2.78 -2.42
N GLU A 201 11.08 -3.38 -2.98
CA GLU A 201 12.37 -2.71 -3.09
C GLU A 201 12.26 -1.50 -4.02
N LYS A 202 12.89 -0.39 -3.62
CA LYS A 202 12.70 0.90 -4.33
C LYS A 202 13.25 0.91 -5.75
N GLN A 203 14.27 0.09 -6.03
CA GLN A 203 14.78 -0.13 -7.38
C GLN A 203 13.70 -0.65 -8.36
N ILE A 204 12.68 -1.37 -7.87
CA ILE A 204 11.56 -1.85 -8.70
C ILE A 204 10.68 -0.69 -9.16
N ILE A 205 10.54 0.34 -8.32
CA ILE A 205 9.85 1.58 -8.67
C ILE A 205 10.72 2.37 -9.64
N ASP A 206 12.00 2.58 -9.30
CA ASP A 206 12.94 3.37 -10.09
C ASP A 206 13.05 2.85 -11.53
N ARG A 207 13.21 1.53 -11.73
CA ARG A 207 13.28 0.94 -13.08
C ARG A 207 12.05 1.24 -13.93
N LYS A 208 10.84 1.23 -13.34
CA LYS A 208 9.60 1.53 -14.07
C LYS A 208 9.48 3.02 -14.36
N ILE A 209 9.89 3.87 -13.42
CA ILE A 209 9.91 5.32 -13.63
C ILE A 209 10.90 5.68 -14.74
N ASP A 210 12.06 5.04 -14.80
CA ASP A 210 13.04 5.25 -15.86
C ASP A 210 12.51 4.80 -17.23
N VAL A 211 11.74 3.70 -17.27
CA VAL A 211 11.00 3.33 -18.48
C VAL A 211 10.04 4.44 -18.90
N MET A 212 9.23 4.97 -17.97
CA MET A 212 8.26 6.03 -18.28
C MET A 212 8.93 7.34 -18.73
N LYS A 213 10.07 7.71 -18.12
CA LYS A 213 10.88 8.86 -18.54
C LYS A 213 11.39 8.67 -19.97
N ALA A 214 11.92 7.49 -20.28
CA ALA A 214 12.40 7.16 -21.63
C ALA A 214 11.26 7.13 -22.67
N GLU A 215 10.02 6.83 -22.26
CA GLU A 215 8.82 6.95 -23.10
C GLU A 215 8.33 8.41 -23.26
N GLY A 216 8.93 9.37 -22.56
CA GLY A 216 8.67 10.80 -22.66
C GLY A 216 7.71 11.37 -21.61
N VAL A 217 7.46 10.68 -20.50
CA VAL A 217 6.77 11.26 -19.33
C VAL A 217 7.73 12.15 -18.57
N GLU A 218 7.33 13.40 -18.33
CA GLU A 218 8.10 14.34 -17.52
C GLU A 218 7.71 14.23 -16.04
N PHE A 219 8.69 14.28 -15.15
CA PHE A 219 8.48 14.26 -13.71
C PHE A 219 9.11 15.50 -13.08
N VAL A 220 8.32 16.25 -12.31
CA VAL A 220 8.76 17.40 -11.54
C VAL A 220 8.59 17.09 -10.06
N THR A 221 9.69 16.72 -9.40
CA THR A 221 9.73 16.49 -7.95
C THR A 221 9.81 17.80 -7.18
N ASN A 222 9.63 17.73 -5.85
CA ASN A 222 9.64 18.90 -4.98
C ASN A 222 8.62 19.99 -5.39
N ALA A 223 7.58 19.64 -6.13
CA ALA A 223 6.57 20.55 -6.64
C ALA A 223 5.24 20.32 -5.91
N ASN A 224 5.00 21.11 -4.86
CA ASN A 224 3.78 21.03 -4.08
C ASN A 224 2.71 21.96 -4.63
N VAL A 225 1.87 21.42 -5.50
CA VAL A 225 0.84 22.18 -6.23
C VAL A 225 -0.30 22.57 -5.30
N GLY A 226 -0.66 23.85 -5.29
CA GLY A 226 -1.73 24.41 -4.46
C GLY A 226 -1.33 24.71 -3.01
N ALA A 227 -0.13 24.31 -2.57
CA ALA A 227 0.31 24.52 -1.19
C ALA A 227 0.64 25.99 -0.89
N THR A 228 0.45 26.36 0.38
CA THR A 228 1.02 27.57 0.96
C THR A 228 2.24 27.21 1.80
N LYS A 229 3.11 28.19 2.10
CA LYS A 229 4.27 27.95 3.00
C LYS A 229 3.85 27.38 4.36
N ALA A 230 2.69 27.78 4.88
CA ALA A 230 2.17 27.27 6.16
C ALA A 230 1.73 25.81 6.07
N ALA A 231 1.18 25.38 4.93
CA ALA A 231 0.71 24.00 4.73
C ALA A 231 1.83 22.96 4.61
N MET A 232 3.08 23.41 4.46
CA MET A 232 4.27 22.56 4.33
C MET A 232 4.98 22.30 5.67
N ALA A 233 4.41 22.78 6.79
CA ALA A 233 4.96 22.52 8.11
C ALA A 233 4.77 21.03 8.51
N PRO A 234 5.75 20.40 9.17
CA PRO A 234 5.66 18.99 9.55
C PRO A 234 4.76 18.80 10.78
N HIS A 235 4.22 17.59 10.97
CA HIS A 235 3.38 17.23 12.11
C HIS A 235 4.16 16.81 13.37
N VAL A 236 5.45 17.10 13.43
CA VAL A 236 6.33 16.79 14.56
C VAL A 236 6.72 18.06 15.31
N ALA A 237 7.19 17.89 16.54
CA ALA A 237 7.71 19.01 17.33
C ALA A 237 8.87 19.70 16.60
N LYS A 238 9.06 21.00 16.88
CA LYS A 238 10.25 21.72 16.45
C LYS A 238 11.48 21.02 17.03
N GLU A 239 12.51 20.78 16.21
CA GLU A 239 13.75 20.04 16.55
C GLU A 239 13.60 18.52 16.70
N ASP A 240 12.45 17.94 16.36
CA ASP A 240 12.32 16.48 16.27
C ASP A 240 13.27 15.91 15.20
N VAL A 241 13.82 14.72 15.44
CA VAL A 241 14.77 14.05 14.54
C VAL A 241 14.21 13.79 13.14
N MET A 242 12.89 13.61 13.02
CA MET A 242 12.23 13.44 11.71
C MET A 242 12.00 14.76 10.99
N GLY A 243 12.11 15.90 11.69
CA GLY A 243 11.85 17.24 11.18
C GLY A 243 12.51 17.47 9.83
N ASP A 244 13.81 17.21 9.74
CA ASP A 244 14.61 17.40 8.51
C ASP A 244 14.14 16.56 7.31
N TYR A 245 13.53 15.39 7.52
CA TYR A 245 13.01 14.57 6.43
C TYR A 245 11.55 14.83 6.09
N LEU A 246 10.82 15.43 7.03
CA LEU A 246 9.44 15.85 6.86
C LEU A 246 9.35 17.28 6.31
N THR A 247 10.36 18.12 6.55
CA THR A 247 10.57 19.40 5.87
C THR A 247 11.53 19.21 4.73
N ASN A 248 11.14 19.61 3.52
CA ASN A 248 12.02 19.56 2.37
C ASN A 248 12.38 20.99 1.94
N PRO A 249 13.63 21.45 2.12
CA PRO A 249 14.02 22.82 1.77
C PRO A 249 13.92 23.09 0.26
N ASP A 250 14.00 22.04 -0.56
CA ASP A 250 13.89 22.13 -2.01
C ASP A 250 12.43 22.14 -2.49
N GLU A 251 11.46 21.89 -1.60
CA GLU A 251 10.04 21.87 -1.92
C GLU A 251 9.52 23.28 -2.25
N LYS A 252 8.89 23.39 -3.42
CA LYS A 252 8.39 24.63 -3.99
C LYS A 252 6.88 24.57 -4.13
N ALA A 253 6.21 25.61 -3.63
CA ALA A 253 4.81 25.82 -3.90
C ALA A 253 4.59 26.19 -5.37
N VAL A 254 3.74 25.43 -6.06
CA VAL A 254 3.33 25.70 -7.45
C VAL A 254 1.87 26.13 -7.47
N LYS A 255 1.55 27.23 -8.16
CA LYS A 255 0.18 27.76 -8.19
C LYS A 255 -0.71 26.93 -9.11
N ALA A 256 -1.89 26.54 -8.63
CA ALA A 256 -2.89 25.82 -9.43
C ALA A 256 -3.29 26.59 -10.70
N ASP A 257 -3.45 27.92 -10.60
CA ASP A 257 -3.75 28.79 -11.76
C ASP A 257 -2.71 28.71 -12.87
N THR A 258 -1.43 28.53 -12.54
CA THR A 258 -0.37 28.36 -13.54
C THR A 258 -0.58 27.05 -14.29
N ILE A 259 -0.83 25.96 -13.55
CA ILE A 259 -1.11 24.64 -14.14
C ILE A 259 -2.35 24.69 -15.05
N LEU A 260 -3.44 25.31 -14.59
CA LEU A 260 -4.69 25.42 -15.36
C LEU A 260 -4.54 26.25 -16.65
N LYS A 261 -3.58 27.19 -16.70
CA LYS A 261 -3.28 27.99 -17.89
C LYS A 261 -2.40 27.25 -18.88
N GLU A 262 -1.44 26.48 -18.41
CA GLU A 262 -0.40 25.86 -19.24
C GLU A 262 -0.81 24.50 -19.84
N TYR A 263 -1.76 23.81 -19.19
CA TYR A 263 -2.16 22.45 -19.55
C TYR A 263 -3.61 22.39 -20.07
N ASP A 264 -3.85 21.52 -21.05
CA ASP A 264 -5.18 21.28 -21.61
C ASP A 264 -6.12 20.56 -20.62
N SER A 265 -5.56 19.73 -19.73
CA SER A 265 -6.29 19.04 -18.67
C SER A 265 -5.40 18.76 -17.46
N VAL A 266 -6.01 18.61 -16.30
CA VAL A 266 -5.36 18.33 -15.02
C VAL A 266 -6.01 17.13 -14.36
N ILE A 267 -5.21 16.20 -13.84
CA ILE A 267 -5.68 15.05 -13.06
C ILE A 267 -5.19 15.17 -11.62
N LEU A 268 -6.10 15.14 -10.65
CA LEU A 268 -5.79 15.17 -9.22
C LEU A 268 -5.60 13.73 -8.70
N ALA A 269 -4.35 13.29 -8.65
CA ALA A 269 -3.94 11.96 -8.16
C ALA A 269 -3.24 12.02 -6.79
N CYS A 270 -3.71 12.90 -5.91
CA CYS A 270 -3.01 13.27 -4.67
C CYS A 270 -3.10 12.24 -3.54
N GLY A 271 -3.97 11.24 -3.69
CA GLY A 271 -4.20 10.19 -2.70
C GLY A 271 -4.91 10.67 -1.43
N ALA A 272 -4.98 9.80 -0.43
CA ALA A 272 -5.48 10.13 0.91
C ALA A 272 -4.30 10.37 1.86
N SER A 273 -4.21 11.57 2.43
CA SER A 273 -3.02 12.03 3.13
C SER A 273 -3.25 12.56 4.53
N ASN A 274 -4.50 12.81 4.94
CA ASN A 274 -4.75 13.30 6.30
C ASN A 274 -4.80 12.08 7.25
N PRO A 275 -3.79 11.88 8.11
CA PRO A 275 -3.80 10.76 9.04
C PRO A 275 -4.95 10.93 10.05
N ARG A 276 -5.56 9.81 10.43
CA ARG A 276 -6.45 9.79 11.58
C ARG A 276 -5.62 9.83 12.85
N ASP A 277 -5.94 10.78 13.72
CA ASP A 277 -5.29 10.92 15.01
C ASP A 277 -6.09 10.24 16.13
N ILE A 278 -5.41 9.94 17.23
CA ILE A 278 -5.99 9.35 18.44
C ILE A 278 -6.30 10.45 19.45
N LYS A 279 -7.58 10.57 19.81
CA LYS A 279 -8.04 11.48 20.88
C LYS A 279 -7.87 10.82 22.24
N ALA A 280 -6.64 10.79 22.74
CA ALA A 280 -6.31 10.32 24.07
C ALA A 280 -5.61 11.41 24.89
N LYS A 281 -5.80 11.39 26.20
CA LYS A 281 -5.07 12.30 27.10
C LYS A 281 -3.56 12.02 26.99
N GLY A 282 -2.72 13.05 26.95
CA GLY A 282 -1.27 12.91 26.83
C GLY A 282 -0.76 12.66 25.40
N ARG A 283 -1.63 12.76 24.38
CA ARG A 283 -1.29 12.59 22.96
C ARG A 283 -0.16 13.52 22.50
N GLU A 284 0.04 14.65 23.16
CA GLU A 284 1.08 15.63 22.87
C GLU A 284 2.49 15.24 23.36
N ALA A 285 2.63 14.10 24.04
CA ALA A 285 3.93 13.61 24.51
C ALA A 285 4.90 13.34 23.33
N LYS A 286 6.19 13.58 23.56
CA LYS A 286 7.26 13.21 22.64
C LYS A 286 7.33 11.68 22.53
N GLY A 287 7.70 11.18 21.35
CA GLY A 287 7.71 9.74 21.08
C GLY A 287 6.41 9.18 20.50
N ILE A 288 5.40 10.03 20.23
CA ILE A 288 4.14 9.62 19.60
C ILE A 288 4.07 10.17 18.17
N TYR A 289 4.10 9.28 17.18
CA TYR A 289 4.25 9.61 15.77
C TYR A 289 3.13 9.01 14.91
N PHE A 290 2.83 9.65 13.79
CA PHE A 290 2.06 9.00 12.73
C PHE A 290 2.91 7.93 12.05
N ALA A 291 2.31 6.76 11.80
CA ALA A 291 3.01 5.62 11.22
C ALA A 291 3.65 5.93 9.85
N VAL A 292 2.96 6.68 8.99
CA VAL A 292 3.51 7.05 7.67
C VAL A 292 4.73 7.96 7.75
N ASP A 293 4.82 8.83 8.75
CA ASP A 293 5.99 9.70 8.94
C ASP A 293 7.19 8.86 9.40
N PHE A 294 6.96 7.93 10.31
CA PHE A 294 7.96 6.95 10.74
C PHE A 294 8.47 6.09 9.56
N LEU A 295 7.56 5.53 8.75
CA LEU A 295 7.92 4.71 7.59
C LEU A 295 8.64 5.52 6.50
N LYS A 296 8.17 6.74 6.23
CA LYS A 296 8.77 7.67 5.26
C LYS A 296 10.19 8.03 5.64
N THR A 297 10.40 8.48 6.88
CA THR A 297 11.73 8.91 7.35
C THR A 297 12.70 7.73 7.47
N THR A 298 12.22 6.57 7.91
CA THR A 298 13.01 5.33 7.89
C THR A 298 13.45 4.98 6.47
N THR A 299 12.54 5.02 5.51
CA THR A 299 12.87 4.73 4.11
C THR A 299 13.86 5.73 3.54
N LYS A 300 13.67 7.03 3.80
CA LYS A 300 14.62 8.06 3.37
C LYS A 300 16.02 7.83 3.94
N SER A 301 16.13 7.56 5.24
CA SER A 301 17.42 7.31 5.90
C SER A 301 18.11 6.05 5.35
N LEU A 302 17.36 4.98 5.11
CA LEU A 302 17.86 3.76 4.46
C LEU A 302 18.44 4.07 3.08
N LEU A 303 17.68 4.74 2.22
CA LEU A 303 18.09 5.01 0.83
C LEU A 303 19.22 6.05 0.73
N ASN A 304 19.20 7.08 1.58
CA ASN A 304 20.15 8.18 1.49
C ASN A 304 21.51 7.85 2.09
N SER A 305 21.53 7.04 3.15
CA SER A 305 22.74 6.89 3.97
C SER A 305 22.92 5.52 4.60
N ASP A 306 22.03 4.55 4.35
CA ASP A 306 22.00 3.29 5.08
C ASP A 306 21.97 3.53 6.60
N PHE A 307 21.07 4.42 7.03
CA PHE A 307 20.88 4.86 8.42
C PHE A 307 22.03 5.65 9.07
N LYS A 308 23.12 5.94 8.34
CA LYS A 308 24.28 6.65 8.90
C LYS A 308 23.98 8.10 9.26
N ASP A 309 22.99 8.73 8.63
CA ASP A 309 22.57 10.11 8.90
C ASP A 309 21.86 10.29 10.25
N LYS A 310 21.30 9.22 10.82
CA LYS A 310 20.51 9.23 12.07
C LYS A 310 19.35 10.24 12.08
N ARG A 311 18.80 10.60 10.91
CA ARG A 311 17.67 11.55 10.75
C ARG A 311 16.31 10.86 10.77
N TYR A 312 16.20 9.76 11.51
CA TYR A 312 14.99 8.96 11.64
C TYR A 312 14.79 8.54 13.10
N VAL A 313 13.57 8.18 13.47
CA VAL A 313 13.30 7.59 14.79
C VAL A 313 13.75 6.14 14.78
N SER A 314 14.78 5.82 15.56
CA SER A 314 15.26 4.45 15.72
C SER A 314 14.49 3.70 16.81
N ALA A 315 13.89 2.56 16.44
CA ALA A 315 13.25 1.64 17.37
C ALA A 315 14.24 0.76 18.15
N LYS A 316 15.54 0.80 17.83
CA LYS A 316 16.56 -0.04 18.47
C LYS A 316 16.53 0.05 20.00
N GLY A 317 16.31 -1.09 20.66
CA GLY A 317 16.26 -1.20 22.12
C GLY A 317 15.06 -0.53 22.79
N LYS A 318 14.04 -0.10 22.02
CA LYS A 318 12.84 0.58 22.51
C LYS A 318 11.64 -0.36 22.60
N ASN A 319 10.73 -0.07 23.51
CA ASN A 319 9.40 -0.68 23.58
C ASN A 319 8.48 0.08 22.62
N VAL A 320 7.96 -0.60 21.60
CA VAL A 320 7.17 0.02 20.52
C VAL A 320 5.71 -0.37 20.66
N LEU A 321 4.82 0.63 20.64
CA LEU A 321 3.37 0.43 20.58
C LEU A 321 2.84 0.90 19.23
N VAL A 322 2.25 -0.01 18.45
CA VAL A 322 1.58 0.29 17.19
C VAL A 322 0.07 0.32 17.40
N ILE A 323 -0.62 1.38 16.97
CA ILE A 323 -2.07 1.51 17.10
C ILE A 323 -2.70 1.35 15.71
N GLY A 324 -3.28 0.17 15.44
CA GLY A 324 -3.93 -0.21 14.18
C GLY A 324 -3.46 -1.56 13.66
N GLY A 325 -4.40 -2.46 13.33
CA GLY A 325 -4.11 -3.83 12.87
C GLY A 325 -4.00 -4.02 11.35
N GLY A 326 -4.14 -2.95 10.55
CA GLY A 326 -4.03 -3.00 9.09
C GLY A 326 -2.58 -3.07 8.56
N ASP A 327 -2.43 -3.01 7.23
CA ASP A 327 -1.14 -3.15 6.53
C ASP A 327 -0.09 -2.15 7.02
N THR A 328 -0.45 -0.88 7.21
CA THR A 328 0.46 0.15 7.74
C THR A 328 0.95 -0.19 9.15
N GLY A 329 0.11 -0.79 9.98
CA GLY A 329 0.47 -1.24 11.32
C GLY A 329 1.46 -2.42 11.25
N ASN A 330 1.15 -3.41 10.41
CA ASN A 330 2.06 -4.54 10.16
C ASN A 330 3.42 -4.06 9.60
N ASP A 331 3.42 -3.04 8.75
CA ASP A 331 4.62 -2.43 8.20
C ASP A 331 5.47 -1.72 9.27
N CYS A 332 4.83 -1.09 10.25
CA CYS A 332 5.51 -0.56 11.44
C CYS A 332 6.11 -1.67 12.30
N VAL A 333 5.39 -2.80 12.45
CA VAL A 333 5.89 -3.97 13.19
C VAL A 333 7.17 -4.51 12.55
N GLY A 334 7.12 -4.89 11.27
CA GLY A 334 8.29 -5.45 10.57
C GLY A 334 9.47 -4.48 10.54
N THR A 335 9.22 -3.19 10.33
CA THR A 335 10.27 -2.16 10.35
C THR A 335 10.94 -2.05 11.73
N SER A 336 10.16 -2.05 12.81
CA SER A 336 10.67 -1.91 14.18
C SER A 336 11.47 -3.13 14.62
N ILE A 337 11.03 -4.34 14.24
CA ILE A 337 11.77 -5.59 14.47
C ILE A 337 13.14 -5.54 13.80
N ARG A 338 13.19 -5.15 12.53
CA ARG A 338 14.43 -5.04 11.75
C ARG A 338 15.39 -3.97 12.26
N GLN A 339 14.87 -2.93 12.92
CA GLN A 339 15.68 -1.95 13.65
C GLN A 339 16.17 -2.46 15.03
N GLY A 340 15.68 -3.61 15.50
CA GLY A 340 16.08 -4.24 16.77
C GLY A 340 15.35 -3.69 18.00
N CYS A 341 14.03 -3.48 17.91
CA CYS A 341 13.23 -3.09 19.07
C CYS A 341 13.31 -4.10 20.22
N LYS A 342 13.14 -3.61 21.46
CA LYS A 342 13.16 -4.43 22.67
C LYS A 342 11.87 -5.24 22.84
N SER A 343 10.74 -4.63 22.52
CA SER A 343 9.42 -5.25 22.54
C SER A 343 8.51 -4.55 21.54
N ILE A 344 7.47 -5.24 21.08
CA ILE A 344 6.47 -4.65 20.20
C ILE A 344 5.07 -5.15 20.53
N VAL A 345 4.12 -4.22 20.60
CA VAL A 345 2.70 -4.51 20.76
C VAL A 345 1.93 -3.80 19.65
N GLN A 346 0.98 -4.49 19.04
CA GLN A 346 0.07 -3.96 18.02
C GLN A 346 -1.37 -3.99 18.55
N LEU A 347 -2.03 -2.85 18.66
CA LEU A 347 -3.42 -2.78 19.09
C LEU A 347 -4.36 -2.86 17.88
N GLU A 348 -5.39 -3.69 17.99
CA GLU A 348 -6.52 -3.75 17.07
C GLU A 348 -7.81 -3.51 17.86
N MET A 349 -8.60 -2.54 17.43
CA MET A 349 -9.86 -2.21 18.09
C MET A 349 -10.96 -3.22 17.75
N MET A 350 -10.85 -3.88 16.60
CA MET A 350 -11.82 -4.86 16.12
C MET A 350 -11.65 -6.22 16.82
N PRO A 351 -12.71 -7.05 16.85
CA PRO A 351 -12.62 -8.44 17.29
C PRO A 351 -11.63 -9.25 16.47
N LYS A 352 -10.98 -10.22 17.12
CA LYS A 352 -10.10 -11.18 16.43
C LYS A 352 -10.89 -11.92 15.34
N PRO A 353 -10.48 -11.84 14.06
CA PRO A 353 -11.17 -12.55 13.00
C PRO A 353 -11.10 -14.08 13.19
N PRO A 354 -12.08 -14.85 12.66
CA PRO A 354 -12.06 -16.31 12.75
C PRO A 354 -10.93 -16.90 11.90
N VAL A 355 -10.44 -18.09 12.25
CA VAL A 355 -9.36 -18.77 11.49
C VAL A 355 -9.83 -19.38 10.17
N CYS A 356 -11.15 -19.58 10.01
CA CYS A 356 -11.78 -20.07 8.80
C CYS A 356 -13.02 -19.23 8.44
N ARG A 357 -13.53 -19.37 7.22
CA ARG A 357 -14.72 -18.65 6.78
C ARG A 357 -15.93 -19.02 7.64
N ALA A 358 -16.67 -18.03 8.11
CA ALA A 358 -17.98 -18.25 8.70
C ALA A 358 -19.01 -18.58 7.60
N ALA A 359 -20.11 -19.24 7.97
CA ALA A 359 -21.23 -19.51 7.06
C ALA A 359 -21.81 -18.24 6.41
N SER A 360 -21.67 -17.09 7.08
CA SER A 360 -22.07 -15.77 6.59
C SER A 360 -21.07 -15.07 5.67
N ASN A 361 -19.91 -15.69 5.37
CA ASN A 361 -18.92 -15.18 4.43
C ASN A 361 -18.47 -16.28 3.44
N PRO A 362 -19.39 -16.77 2.60
CA PRO A 362 -19.12 -17.85 1.67
C PRO A 362 -18.13 -17.44 0.57
N TRP A 363 -17.48 -18.42 -0.05
CA TRP A 363 -16.80 -18.19 -1.32
C TRP A 363 -17.84 -17.80 -2.40
N PRO A 364 -17.54 -16.88 -3.34
CA PRO A 364 -16.24 -16.27 -3.67
C PRO A 364 -16.01 -14.90 -3.01
N GLU A 365 -16.72 -14.55 -1.93
CA GLU A 365 -16.47 -13.29 -1.22
C GLU A 365 -15.03 -13.21 -0.69
N TRP A 366 -14.52 -12.00 -0.50
CA TRP A 366 -13.24 -11.81 0.19
C TRP A 366 -13.28 -12.46 1.59
N PRO A 367 -12.31 -13.34 1.93
CA PRO A 367 -12.31 -14.05 3.20
C PRO A 367 -12.01 -13.10 4.35
N LYS A 368 -12.96 -12.98 5.28
CA LYS A 368 -12.83 -12.27 6.55
C LYS A 368 -12.27 -13.20 7.62
N ILE A 369 -11.04 -13.64 7.43
CA ILE A 369 -10.34 -14.59 8.31
C ILE A 369 -9.09 -13.96 8.91
N LEU A 370 -8.58 -14.56 9.99
CA LEU A 370 -7.33 -14.17 10.62
C LEU A 370 -6.19 -14.41 9.65
N LYS A 371 -5.42 -13.34 9.40
CA LYS A 371 -4.18 -13.40 8.63
C LYS A 371 -3.03 -12.99 9.53
N THR A 372 -1.94 -13.71 9.43
CA THR A 372 -0.66 -13.31 10.00
C THR A 372 0.21 -12.93 8.82
N ASP A 373 0.69 -11.69 8.80
CA ASP A 373 1.49 -11.14 7.70
C ASP A 373 2.95 -10.96 8.17
N TYR A 374 3.87 -10.69 7.25
CA TYR A 374 5.32 -10.86 7.44
C TYR A 374 5.89 -10.19 8.71
N GLY A 375 5.41 -9.00 9.09
CA GLY A 375 5.87 -8.28 10.27
C GLY A 375 5.41 -8.96 11.57
N GLN A 376 4.18 -9.49 11.60
CA GLN A 376 3.68 -10.29 12.72
C GLN A 376 4.39 -11.64 12.80
N GLU A 377 4.70 -12.29 11.67
CA GLU A 377 5.53 -13.50 11.64
C GLU A 377 6.94 -13.24 12.19
N GLU A 378 7.55 -12.11 11.81
CA GLU A 378 8.85 -11.67 12.32
C GLU A 378 8.80 -11.41 13.83
N ALA A 379 7.74 -10.75 14.32
CA ALA A 379 7.54 -10.54 15.75
C ALA A 379 7.38 -11.87 16.51
N ILE A 380 6.59 -12.82 16.01
CA ILE A 380 6.42 -14.17 16.59
C ILE A 380 7.77 -14.90 16.63
N ALA A 381 8.58 -14.80 15.57
CA ALA A 381 9.87 -15.48 15.53
C ALA A 381 10.90 -14.90 16.50
N VAL A 382 10.82 -13.59 16.79
CA VAL A 382 11.74 -12.89 17.70
C VAL A 382 11.29 -12.97 19.15
N PHE A 383 10.01 -12.77 19.42
CA PHE A 383 9.46 -12.64 20.78
C PHE A 383 8.65 -13.84 21.26
N GLY A 384 8.31 -14.77 20.36
CA GLY A 384 7.61 -16.02 20.70
C GLY A 384 6.08 -15.93 20.73
N GLU A 385 5.49 -14.76 20.48
CA GLU A 385 4.05 -14.55 20.52
C GLU A 385 3.55 -13.55 19.46
N ASP A 386 2.26 -13.62 19.14
CA ASP A 386 1.60 -12.68 18.24
C ASP A 386 1.56 -11.30 18.91
N PRO A 387 2.08 -10.23 18.28
CA PRO A 387 2.14 -8.92 18.91
C PRO A 387 0.76 -8.27 19.08
N ARG A 388 -0.30 -8.83 18.48
CA ARG A 388 -1.62 -8.21 18.43
C ARG A 388 -2.44 -8.43 19.70
N ILE A 389 -2.96 -7.33 20.23
CA ILE A 389 -4.03 -7.33 21.22
C ILE A 389 -5.29 -6.80 20.54
N TYR A 390 -6.35 -7.62 20.54
CA TYR A 390 -7.64 -7.30 19.93
C TYR A 390 -8.60 -6.65 20.93
N GLU A 391 -9.64 -6.01 20.41
CA GLU A 391 -10.71 -5.37 21.20
C GLU A 391 -10.15 -4.43 22.26
N THR A 392 -9.16 -3.62 21.88
CA THR A 392 -8.53 -2.68 22.80
C THR A 392 -8.14 -1.38 22.11
N THR A 393 -8.09 -0.31 22.90
CA THR A 393 -7.61 1.01 22.45
C THR A 393 -6.88 1.72 23.57
N VAL A 394 -6.23 2.84 23.25
CA VAL A 394 -5.54 3.69 24.21
C VAL A 394 -6.49 4.75 24.76
N LYS A 395 -6.48 4.90 26.10
CA LYS A 395 -7.25 5.90 26.85
C LYS A 395 -6.40 7.10 27.26
N GLU A 396 -5.16 6.85 27.69
CA GLU A 396 -4.22 7.86 28.15
C GLU A 396 -2.78 7.46 27.83
N PHE A 397 -1.96 8.42 27.39
CA PHE A 397 -0.51 8.31 27.35
C PHE A 397 0.08 8.99 28.58
N VAL A 398 1.03 8.32 29.23
CA VAL A 398 1.73 8.85 30.40
C VAL A 398 3.13 9.28 29.97
N LYS A 399 3.51 10.49 30.36
CA LYS A 399 4.79 11.10 30.05
C LYS A 399 5.68 11.25 31.28
N ASP A 400 6.98 11.23 31.06
CA ASP A 400 7.99 11.59 32.06
C ASP A 400 8.08 13.12 32.28
N LYS A 401 9.03 13.54 33.11
CA LYS A 401 9.29 14.96 33.42
C LYS A 401 9.81 15.75 32.21
N ASP A 402 10.44 15.08 31.24
CA ASP A 402 11.02 15.67 30.03
C ASP A 402 10.00 15.69 28.85
N GLY A 403 8.81 15.15 29.11
CA GLY A 403 7.68 15.11 28.20
C GLY A 403 7.67 13.91 27.24
N ASN A 404 8.52 12.90 27.45
CA ASN A 404 8.55 11.68 26.63
C ASN A 404 7.52 10.67 27.11
N VAL A 405 6.86 9.99 26.18
CA VAL A 405 5.99 8.85 26.50
C VAL A 405 6.80 7.73 27.16
N VAL A 406 6.26 7.16 28.23
CA VAL A 406 6.86 6.02 28.95
C VAL A 406 5.91 4.83 29.07
N LYS A 407 4.60 5.06 28.94
CA LYS A 407 3.57 4.01 28.92
C LYS A 407 2.25 4.53 28.34
N ALA A 408 1.44 3.60 27.85
CA ALA A 408 0.06 3.84 27.45
C ALA A 408 -0.88 3.06 28.38
N LYS A 409 -1.92 3.73 28.88
CA LYS A 409 -3.06 3.08 29.53
C LYS A 409 -4.05 2.69 28.46
N CYS A 410 -4.27 1.39 28.35
CA CYS A 410 -5.20 0.79 27.41
C CYS A 410 -6.47 0.36 28.13
N VAL A 411 -7.55 0.21 27.38
CA VAL A 411 -8.86 -0.23 27.86
C VAL A 411 -9.42 -1.26 26.89
N LYS A 412 -10.17 -2.25 27.40
CA LYS A 412 -10.86 -3.23 26.54
C LYS A 412 -12.14 -2.62 25.98
N LEU A 413 -12.51 -3.10 24.81
CA LEU A 413 -13.67 -2.66 24.05
C LEU A 413 -14.68 -3.80 23.98
N ASP A 414 -15.96 -3.44 24.03
CA ASP A 414 -17.08 -4.31 23.74
C ASP A 414 -17.80 -3.81 22.49
N TRP A 415 -18.27 -4.75 21.66
CA TRP A 415 -18.89 -4.48 20.37
C TRP A 415 -20.34 -4.93 20.40
N LYS A 416 -21.26 -3.96 20.52
CA LYS A 416 -22.70 -4.21 20.57
C LYS A 416 -23.35 -3.81 19.25
N LYS A 417 -24.08 -4.74 18.65
CA LYS A 417 -24.91 -4.45 17.49
C LYS A 417 -26.13 -3.64 17.94
N ASP A 418 -26.29 -2.45 17.38
CA ASP A 418 -27.50 -1.65 17.52
C ASP A 418 -28.69 -2.42 16.94
N PRO A 419 -29.71 -2.78 17.74
CA PRO A 419 -30.86 -3.54 17.26
C PRO A 419 -31.68 -2.77 16.21
N LYS A 420 -31.66 -1.44 16.22
CA LYS A 420 -32.47 -0.58 15.33
C LYS A 420 -31.77 -0.29 14.02
N THR A 421 -30.48 0.03 14.07
CA THR A 421 -29.72 0.43 12.87
C THR A 421 -28.88 -0.69 12.29
N GLY A 422 -28.71 -1.79 13.03
CA GLY A 422 -27.82 -2.90 12.67
C GLY A 422 -26.33 -2.54 12.73
N ARG A 423 -25.97 -1.31 13.11
CA ARG A 423 -24.59 -0.84 13.20
C ARG A 423 -23.90 -1.44 14.42
N MET A 424 -22.63 -1.80 14.27
CA MET A 424 -21.80 -2.19 15.40
C MET A 424 -21.33 -0.93 16.13
N ASN A 425 -21.69 -0.79 17.40
CA ASN A 425 -21.24 0.27 18.28
C ASN A 425 -20.16 -0.27 19.22
N MET A 426 -19.13 0.53 19.40
CA MET A 426 -17.98 0.23 20.26
C MET A 426 -18.13 0.98 21.58
N SER A 427 -17.92 0.30 22.70
CA SER A 427 -17.93 0.90 24.05
C SER A 427 -16.76 0.40 24.89
N GLU A 428 -16.19 1.26 25.73
CA GLU A 428 -15.18 0.85 26.71
C GLU A 428 -15.79 -0.07 27.78
N ILE A 429 -15.05 -1.08 28.21
CA ILE A 429 -15.39 -1.92 29.36
C ILE A 429 -14.78 -1.26 30.60
N GLU A 430 -15.62 -0.73 31.48
CA GLU A 430 -15.18 -0.07 32.71
C GLU A 430 -14.41 -1.04 33.64
N GLY A 431 -13.31 -0.57 34.23
CA GLY A 431 -12.46 -1.39 35.12
C GLY A 431 -11.54 -2.37 34.38
N SER A 432 -11.51 -2.34 33.05
CA SER A 432 -10.63 -3.19 32.23
C SER A 432 -9.29 -2.55 31.88
N GLU A 433 -8.96 -1.42 32.52
CA GLU A 433 -7.74 -0.67 32.25
C GLU A 433 -6.47 -1.44 32.61
N TYR A 434 -5.46 -1.34 31.74
CA TYR A 434 -4.14 -1.93 31.96
C TYR A 434 -3.05 -1.06 31.31
N GLU A 435 -1.81 -1.21 31.74
CA GLU A 435 -0.69 -0.38 31.26
C GLU A 435 0.25 -1.18 30.36
N ILE A 436 0.70 -0.56 29.29
CA ILE A 436 1.72 -1.09 28.37
C ILE A 436 2.90 -0.12 28.37
N PRO A 437 4.13 -0.57 28.73
CA PRO A 437 5.32 0.27 28.63
C PRO A 437 5.63 0.57 27.17
N CYS A 438 5.87 1.83 26.84
CA CYS A 438 6.24 2.23 25.47
C CYS A 438 7.12 3.48 25.48
N ASP A 439 8.18 3.44 24.69
CA ASP A 439 9.07 4.58 24.43
C ASP A 439 8.72 5.25 23.09
N ILE A 440 8.08 4.49 22.20
CA ILE A 440 7.64 4.94 20.86
C ILE A 440 6.20 4.46 20.67
N VAL A 441 5.34 5.35 20.19
CA VAL A 441 3.98 5.05 19.76
C VAL A 441 3.83 5.40 18.28
N LEU A 442 3.32 4.45 17.49
CA LEU A 442 3.11 4.60 16.04
C LEU A 442 1.61 4.50 15.73
N ILE A 443 1.01 5.62 15.32
CA ILE A 443 -0.42 5.70 15.02
C ILE A 443 -0.67 5.29 13.57
N ALA A 444 -1.25 4.11 13.37
CA ALA A 444 -1.61 3.49 12.10
C ALA A 444 -3.14 3.37 11.93
N ALA A 445 -3.88 4.42 12.30
CA ALA A 445 -5.35 4.41 12.35
C ALA A 445 -6.05 4.70 10.99
N GLY A 446 -5.31 4.80 9.89
CA GLY A 446 -5.82 5.08 8.54
C GLY A 446 -5.80 6.57 8.15
N PHE A 447 -6.25 6.86 6.94
CA PHE A 447 -6.18 8.19 6.30
C PHE A 447 -7.54 8.63 5.75
N LEU A 448 -7.72 9.94 5.59
CA LEU A 448 -8.89 10.58 5.01
C LEU A 448 -8.44 11.62 3.98
N GLY A 449 -9.08 11.66 2.80
CA GLY A 449 -9.01 12.77 1.84
C GLY A 449 -7.62 13.22 1.37
N SER A 450 -7.56 13.99 0.28
CA SER A 450 -6.33 14.69 -0.10
C SER A 450 -6.04 15.85 0.87
N GLN A 451 -4.87 16.50 0.73
CA GLN A 451 -4.63 17.74 1.45
C GLN A 451 -5.64 18.80 1.00
N GLU A 452 -6.30 19.43 1.98
CA GLU A 452 -7.38 20.39 1.73
C GLU A 452 -6.95 21.59 0.87
N TYR A 453 -5.67 21.98 0.94
CA TYR A 453 -5.16 23.09 0.13
C TYR A 453 -5.22 22.78 -1.37
N VAL A 454 -5.08 21.52 -1.79
CA VAL A 454 -5.14 21.14 -3.21
C VAL A 454 -6.56 21.32 -3.73
N SER A 455 -7.54 20.76 -3.03
CA SER A 455 -8.93 20.85 -3.45
C SER A 455 -9.43 22.30 -3.47
N LYS A 456 -9.04 23.10 -2.46
CA LYS A 456 -9.31 24.55 -2.42
C LYS A 456 -8.65 25.29 -3.57
N ALA A 457 -7.37 25.00 -3.87
CA ALA A 457 -6.64 25.70 -4.93
C ALA A 457 -7.21 25.43 -6.33
N PHE A 458 -7.75 24.23 -6.57
CA PHE A 458 -8.42 23.88 -7.83
C PHE A 458 -9.93 24.19 -7.84
N GLY A 459 -10.53 24.55 -6.70
CA GLY A 459 -11.96 24.86 -6.59
C GLY A 459 -12.90 23.65 -6.73
N VAL A 460 -12.40 22.44 -6.43
CA VAL A 460 -13.19 21.21 -6.57
C VAL A 460 -14.05 20.94 -5.33
N GLU A 461 -15.26 20.46 -5.54
CA GLU A 461 -16.16 20.05 -4.47
C GLU A 461 -15.67 18.75 -3.80
N LEU A 462 -15.89 18.64 -2.51
CA LEU A 462 -15.65 17.42 -1.74
C LEU A 462 -16.98 16.78 -1.30
N ASN A 463 -17.00 15.47 -1.18
CA ASN A 463 -18.10 14.75 -0.54
C ASN A 463 -17.95 14.71 0.99
N GLU A 464 -18.93 14.11 1.67
CA GLU A 464 -18.97 14.00 3.14
C GLU A 464 -17.81 13.21 3.76
N ARG A 465 -17.06 12.47 2.93
CA ARG A 465 -15.85 11.73 3.32
C ARG A 465 -14.56 12.45 2.92
N THR A 466 -14.64 13.72 2.54
CA THR A 466 -13.50 14.56 2.12
C THR A 466 -12.81 14.12 0.83
N ASN A 467 -13.46 13.26 0.04
CA ASN A 467 -12.97 12.88 -1.28
C ASN A 467 -13.45 13.91 -2.33
N VAL A 468 -12.65 14.14 -3.38
CA VAL A 468 -13.11 14.92 -4.53
C VAL A 468 -14.38 14.30 -5.08
N LYS A 469 -15.43 15.12 -5.22
CA LYS A 469 -16.76 14.69 -5.63
C LYS A 469 -16.80 14.55 -7.14
N THR A 470 -17.12 13.34 -7.59
CA THR A 470 -17.40 13.01 -9.00
C THR A 470 -18.68 12.18 -9.07
N GLU A 471 -19.27 12.09 -10.26
CA GLU A 471 -20.40 11.19 -10.50
C GLU A 471 -19.95 9.72 -10.44
N ALA A 472 -20.87 8.83 -10.09
CA ALA A 472 -20.57 7.40 -10.02
C ALA A 472 -20.13 6.87 -11.39
N GLY A 473 -18.94 6.25 -11.45
CA GLY A 473 -18.36 5.73 -12.70
C GLY A 473 -17.70 6.80 -13.57
N ALA A 474 -17.62 8.05 -13.12
CA ALA A 474 -16.96 9.14 -13.81
C ALA A 474 -15.85 9.76 -12.95
N TYR A 475 -14.92 10.43 -13.63
CA TYR A 475 -13.79 11.11 -13.01
C TYR A 475 -13.80 12.62 -13.24
N ALA A 476 -14.78 13.16 -13.96
CA ALA A 476 -14.88 14.61 -14.13
C ALA A 476 -15.33 15.27 -12.82
N THR A 477 -14.66 16.35 -12.44
CA THR A 477 -15.05 17.18 -11.29
C THR A 477 -16.06 18.27 -11.71
N ASN A 478 -16.50 19.09 -10.75
CA ASN A 478 -17.28 20.30 -11.03
C ASN A 478 -16.49 21.37 -11.80
N VAL A 479 -15.16 21.27 -11.88
CA VAL A 479 -14.30 22.27 -12.53
C VAL A 479 -13.91 21.77 -13.92
N PRO A 480 -14.21 22.54 -15.00
CA PRO A 480 -13.85 22.13 -16.36
C PRO A 480 -12.36 21.83 -16.50
N LYS A 481 -12.04 20.78 -17.26
CA LYS A 481 -10.67 20.26 -17.50
C LYS A 481 -9.97 19.63 -16.30
N VAL A 482 -10.59 19.60 -15.12
CA VAL A 482 -10.03 18.97 -13.91
C VAL A 482 -10.75 17.65 -13.65
N PHE A 483 -9.95 16.59 -13.48
CA PHE A 483 -10.36 15.22 -13.24
C PHE A 483 -9.82 14.70 -11.91
#